data_AF-A0A968VYP1-F1
#
_entry.id   AF-A0A968VYP1-F1
#
_cell.length_a   1.000
_cell.length_b   1.000
_cell.length_c   1.000
_cell.angle_alpha   90.00
_cell.angle_beta   90.00
_cell.angle_gamma   90.00
#
_symmetry.space_group_name_H-M   'P 1'
#
loop_
_entity.id
_entity.type
_entity.pdbx_description
1 polymer ?
#
loop_
_entity_poly.entity_id
_entity_poly.type
_entity_poly.pdbx_seq_one_letter_code
_entity_poly.pdbx_strand_id
1 'polypeptide(L)'
;MYGTTETACCLNLINPSLTNPFNLVKVGTPTFNANGITTTGTQYFRTGVIPSTHTTLNNVAIGVYIYNYTGVGRCAIGCQNTSTNVIAIYIRTTSACDARIYSSSSLATANIVNTSGLSIANKPFNNLLQYWNKGIKYGTNTAIQAQHPTREMYLGAINDGSANNYLNNNYSFAAVTLGKTDQQCIDITNAVNNLQTALGRAV
;
A
#
# COMPACT_ATOMS: atom_id res chain seq x y z
N MET A 1 -6.32 3.86 11.15
CA MET A 1 -6.68 5.30 11.18
C MET A 1 -7.94 5.46 12.00
N TYR A 2 -7.92 6.28 13.04
CA TYR A 2 -9.03 6.56 13.95
C TYR A 2 -9.31 8.07 13.99
N GLY A 3 -10.56 8.46 14.21
CA GLY A 3 -11.01 9.85 14.31
C GLY A 3 -11.66 10.40 13.04
N THR A 4 -12.18 11.63 13.13
CA THR A 4 -12.89 12.34 12.05
C THR A 4 -12.13 13.56 11.53
N THR A 5 -10.99 13.88 12.14
CA THR A 5 -10.16 15.04 11.80
C THR A 5 -8.82 14.59 11.23
N GLU A 6 -8.20 15.47 10.46
CA GLU A 6 -6.84 15.26 9.90
C GLU A 6 -5.84 14.85 10.97
N THR A 7 -5.77 15.59 12.09
CA THR A 7 -4.85 15.32 13.19
C THR A 7 -5.00 13.91 13.76
N ALA A 8 -6.23 13.39 13.88
CA ALA A 8 -6.47 12.05 14.40
C ALA A 8 -6.11 10.95 13.37
N CYS A 9 -6.42 11.16 12.09
CA CYS A 9 -6.16 10.18 11.04
C CYS A 9 -4.67 10.09 10.66
N CYS A 10 -3.92 11.19 10.69
CA CYS A 10 -2.49 11.23 10.35
C CYS A 10 -1.61 10.42 11.33
N LEU A 11 -1.98 10.35 12.62
CA LEU A 11 -1.25 9.60 13.67
C LEU A 11 -1.20 8.08 13.49
N ASN A 12 -1.79 7.53 12.43
CA ASN A 12 -2.04 6.10 12.28
C ASN A 12 -1.26 5.44 11.12
N LEU A 13 -0.34 6.18 10.49
CA LEU A 13 0.49 5.68 9.38
C LEU A 13 1.95 5.78 9.80
N ILE A 14 2.51 4.62 10.21
CA ILE A 14 3.82 4.52 10.83
C ILE A 14 4.90 4.35 9.76
N ASN A 15 5.87 5.26 9.74
CA ASN A 15 7.18 5.05 9.14
C ASN A 15 8.23 4.97 10.27
N PRO A 16 8.66 3.77 10.70
CA PRO A 16 9.56 3.61 11.84
C PRO A 16 10.98 4.14 11.59
N SER A 17 11.29 4.58 10.36
CA SER A 17 12.60 5.11 9.98
C SER A 17 12.68 6.64 9.96
N LEU A 18 11.58 7.36 10.24
CA LEU A 18 11.58 8.83 10.30
C LEU A 18 11.63 9.34 11.74
N THR A 19 12.28 10.49 11.91
CA THR A 19 12.32 11.26 13.17
C THR A 19 10.92 11.66 13.65
N ASN A 20 9.95 11.73 12.74
CA ASN A 20 8.53 11.88 13.05
C ASN A 20 7.73 10.80 12.29
N PRO A 21 7.57 9.60 12.88
CA PRO A 21 7.07 8.41 12.19
C PRO A 21 5.60 8.50 11.78
N PHE A 22 4.92 9.61 12.05
CA PHE A 22 3.47 9.81 11.86
C PHE A 22 3.12 10.93 10.87
N ASN A 23 4.09 11.50 10.15
CA ASN A 23 3.83 12.72 9.38
C ASN A 23 3.75 12.46 7.88
N LEU A 24 2.54 12.14 7.40
CA LEU A 24 2.23 12.21 5.98
C LEU A 24 2.03 13.66 5.54
N VAL A 25 2.57 14.02 4.38
CA VAL A 25 2.28 15.33 3.78
C VAL A 25 1.14 15.18 2.78
N LYS A 26 -0.02 15.76 3.10
CA LYS A 26 -1.17 15.79 2.19
C LYS A 26 -0.87 16.63 0.95
N VAL A 27 -1.39 16.19 -0.19
CA VAL A 27 -1.44 16.97 -1.43
C VAL A 27 -2.89 17.05 -1.88
N GLY A 28 -3.34 18.28 -2.19
CA GLY A 28 -4.75 18.59 -2.40
C GLY A 28 -5.53 18.62 -1.08
N THR A 29 -6.82 18.29 -1.15
CA THR A 29 -7.75 18.30 0.00
C THR A 29 -8.40 16.92 0.20
N PRO A 30 -7.66 15.89 0.64
CA PRO A 30 -8.27 14.61 1.02
C PRO A 30 -9.38 14.77 2.05
N THR A 31 -10.43 13.97 1.93
CA THR A 31 -11.57 14.01 2.87
C THR A 31 -11.34 13.02 4.00
N PHE A 32 -11.56 13.46 5.23
CA PHE A 32 -11.42 12.65 6.44
C PHE A 32 -12.80 12.33 7.02
N ASN A 33 -13.02 11.10 7.45
CA ASN A 33 -14.22 10.70 8.16
C ASN A 33 -13.94 9.55 9.14
N ALA A 34 -14.96 9.13 9.88
CA ALA A 34 -14.85 8.05 10.86
C ALA A 34 -14.42 6.70 10.26
N ASN A 35 -14.46 6.53 8.94
CA ASN A 35 -14.05 5.31 8.24
C ASN A 35 -12.62 5.36 7.71
N GLY A 36 -12.03 6.55 7.60
CA GLY A 36 -10.65 6.73 7.18
C GLY A 36 -10.45 7.99 6.34
N ILE A 37 -9.56 7.89 5.36
CA ILE A 37 -9.20 8.98 4.47
C ILE A 37 -9.59 8.63 3.05
N THR A 38 -10.39 9.47 2.41
CA THR A 38 -10.71 9.35 1.00
C THR A 38 -9.80 10.26 0.19
N THR A 39 -9.06 9.68 -0.75
CA THR A 39 -8.41 10.45 -1.82
C THR A 39 -9.27 10.39 -3.07
N THR A 40 -9.40 11.49 -3.80
CA THR A 40 -10.05 11.53 -5.11
C THR A 40 -9.24 12.35 -6.12
N GLY A 41 -9.09 11.84 -7.34
CA GLY A 41 -8.41 12.56 -8.41
C GLY A 41 -6.97 12.88 -8.02
N THR A 42 -6.58 14.15 -8.07
CA THR A 42 -5.22 14.64 -7.77
C THR A 42 -4.87 14.71 -6.28
N GLN A 43 -5.70 14.15 -5.40
CA GLN A 43 -5.45 14.09 -3.96
C GLN A 43 -4.63 12.84 -3.61
N TYR A 44 -3.60 12.99 -2.78
CA TYR A 44 -2.76 11.89 -2.33
C TYR A 44 -1.96 12.30 -1.09
N PHE A 45 -1.17 11.38 -0.55
CA PHE A 45 -0.23 11.65 0.51
C PHE A 45 1.19 11.27 0.12
N ARG A 46 2.12 12.14 0.46
CA ARG A 46 3.56 11.92 0.44
C ARG A 46 3.96 11.23 1.74
N THR A 47 4.60 10.05 1.65
CA THR A 47 4.89 9.20 2.81
C THR A 47 6.23 9.46 3.50
N GLY A 48 7.11 10.22 2.87
CA GLY A 48 8.52 10.39 3.24
C GLY A 48 9.36 9.13 3.01
N VAL A 49 8.77 7.98 2.66
CA VAL A 49 9.49 6.72 2.47
C VAL A 49 10.08 6.67 1.06
N ILE A 50 11.41 6.71 0.97
CA ILE A 50 12.17 6.43 -0.25
C ILE A 50 12.74 5.01 -0.16
N PRO A 51 12.33 4.05 -1.01
CA PRO A 51 12.75 2.66 -0.90
C PRO A 51 14.27 2.47 -0.84
N SER A 52 15.03 3.19 -1.67
CA SER A 52 16.48 3.08 -1.74
C SER A 52 17.24 3.46 -0.46
N THR A 53 16.62 4.20 0.46
CA THR A 53 17.25 4.64 1.72
C THR A 53 16.55 4.12 2.96
N HIS A 54 15.34 3.60 2.85
CA HIS A 54 14.52 3.16 4.00
C HIS A 54 14.18 1.68 3.99
N THR A 55 14.52 0.94 2.92
CA THR A 55 14.20 -0.49 2.79
C THR A 55 15.37 -1.26 2.21
N THR A 56 15.29 -2.58 2.28
CA THR A 56 16.27 -3.51 1.70
C THR A 56 15.73 -4.08 0.38
N LEU A 57 16.61 -4.55 -0.52
CA LEU A 57 16.21 -5.16 -1.82
C LEU A 57 15.43 -6.47 -1.63
N ASN A 58 15.74 -7.12 -0.53
CA ASN A 58 15.21 -8.37 -0.04
C ASN A 58 14.67 -8.11 1.36
N ASN A 59 13.51 -8.66 1.73
CA ASN A 59 12.87 -8.44 3.03
C ASN A 59 12.12 -7.11 3.18
N VAL A 60 11.14 -6.85 2.31
CA VAL A 60 10.24 -5.68 2.41
C VAL A 60 8.79 -6.09 2.17
N ALA A 61 7.86 -5.44 2.85
CA ALA A 61 6.43 -5.54 2.60
C ALA A 61 5.79 -4.16 2.62
N ILE A 62 4.81 -3.95 1.75
CA ILE A 62 3.90 -2.80 1.81
C ILE A 62 2.48 -3.31 1.97
N GLY A 63 1.69 -2.62 2.78
CA GLY A 63 0.31 -2.98 3.08
C GLY A 63 -0.60 -1.78 2.99
N VAL A 64 -1.84 -2.00 2.55
CA VAL A 64 -2.88 -0.97 2.49
C VAL A 64 -4.24 -1.60 2.75
N TYR A 65 -4.99 -1.01 3.69
CA TYR A 65 -6.37 -1.39 3.94
C TYR A 65 -7.30 -0.41 3.25
N ILE A 66 -8.14 -0.93 2.36
CA ILE A 66 -9.20 -0.18 1.68
C ILE A 66 -10.51 -0.52 2.36
N TYR A 67 -11.21 0.48 2.91
CA TYR A 67 -12.51 0.25 3.54
C TYR A 67 -13.60 0.06 2.50
N ASN A 68 -13.81 1.09 1.68
CA ASN A 68 -14.80 1.04 0.60
C ASN A 68 -14.09 1.18 -0.74
N TYR A 69 -14.12 0.10 -1.50
CA TYR A 69 -13.62 0.05 -2.85
C TYR A 69 -14.62 0.66 -3.83
N THR A 70 -14.23 1.75 -4.50
CA THR A 70 -15.13 2.49 -5.41
C THR A 70 -15.03 2.04 -6.86
N GLY A 71 -14.04 1.22 -7.22
CA GLY A 71 -13.84 0.82 -8.62
C GLY A 71 -13.29 1.94 -9.52
N VAL A 72 -12.65 2.98 -8.98
CA VAL A 72 -12.03 4.04 -9.78
C VAL A 72 -10.55 4.23 -9.43
N GLY A 73 -9.67 4.04 -10.41
CA GLY A 73 -8.24 4.31 -10.31
C GLY A 73 -7.35 3.06 -10.33
N ARG A 74 -6.06 3.22 -9.95
CA ARG A 74 -5.06 2.16 -10.17
C ARG A 74 -4.10 1.89 -9.02
N CYS A 75 -3.49 2.88 -8.38
CA CYS A 75 -2.40 2.64 -7.43
C CYS A 75 -2.79 3.08 -6.02
N ALA A 76 -2.82 2.11 -5.09
CA ALA A 76 -3.13 2.38 -3.69
C ALA A 76 -1.94 3.02 -2.97
N ILE A 77 -0.74 2.49 -3.21
CA ILE A 77 0.51 3.04 -2.66
C ILE A 77 1.67 2.64 -3.57
N GLY A 78 2.62 3.54 -3.81
CA GLY A 78 3.88 3.18 -4.47
C GLY A 78 4.70 4.32 -5.08
N CYS A 79 5.79 3.92 -5.71
CA CYS A 79 6.64 4.75 -6.56
C CYS A 79 7.33 3.91 -7.65
N GLN A 80 7.72 4.56 -8.75
CA GLN A 80 8.49 3.96 -9.83
C GLN A 80 9.53 4.92 -10.39
N ASN A 81 10.73 4.44 -10.69
CA ASN A 81 11.71 5.17 -11.51
C ASN A 81 11.53 4.83 -12.99
N THR A 82 11.31 3.55 -13.28
CA THR A 82 11.07 2.96 -14.60
C THR A 82 9.99 1.88 -14.45
N SER A 83 9.53 1.32 -15.56
CA SER A 83 8.62 0.16 -15.53
C SER A 83 9.20 -1.05 -14.77
N THR A 84 10.53 -1.09 -14.65
CA THR A 84 11.28 -2.20 -14.06
C THR A 84 11.78 -1.94 -12.64
N ASN A 85 11.65 -0.71 -12.18
CA ASN A 85 12.12 -0.26 -10.90
C ASN A 85 10.95 0.39 -10.16
N VAL A 86 10.10 -0.47 -9.59
CA VAL A 86 8.79 -0.11 -9.04
C VAL A 86 8.52 -0.84 -7.72
N ILE A 87 7.96 -0.13 -6.75
CA ILE A 87 7.30 -0.72 -5.58
C ILE A 87 5.89 -0.14 -5.50
N ALA A 88 4.88 -1.00 -5.59
CA ALA A 88 3.50 -0.57 -5.65
C ALA A 88 2.51 -1.69 -5.32
N ILE A 89 1.35 -1.31 -4.78
CA ILE A 89 0.12 -2.10 -4.84
C ILE A 89 -0.80 -1.43 -5.85
N TYR A 90 -1.09 -2.15 -6.94
CA TYR A 90 -2.10 -1.75 -7.91
C TYR A 90 -3.41 -2.46 -7.64
N ILE A 91 -4.45 -1.66 -7.47
CA ILE A 91 -5.83 -2.07 -7.33
C ILE A 91 -6.54 -1.65 -8.61
N ARG A 92 -6.89 -2.63 -9.44
CA ARG A 92 -7.47 -2.37 -10.77
C ARG A 92 -8.94 -2.71 -10.82
N THR A 93 -9.66 -1.91 -11.58
CA THR A 93 -11.12 -1.85 -11.56
C THR A 93 -11.80 -2.72 -12.59
N THR A 94 -11.07 -3.02 -13.66
CA THR A 94 -11.53 -3.83 -14.79
C THR A 94 -10.58 -5.00 -15.10
N SER A 95 -9.55 -5.22 -14.27
CA SER A 95 -8.54 -6.25 -14.49
C SER A 95 -7.94 -6.73 -13.16
N ALA A 96 -7.00 -7.67 -13.22
CA ALA A 96 -6.31 -8.19 -12.05
C ALA A 96 -5.68 -7.08 -11.19
N CYS A 97 -5.80 -7.21 -9.88
CA CYS A 97 -4.94 -6.50 -8.95
C CYS A 97 -3.52 -7.04 -9.06
N ASP A 98 -2.52 -6.19 -8.88
CA ASP A 98 -1.12 -6.60 -8.95
C ASP A 98 -0.27 -5.96 -7.86
N ALA A 99 0.57 -6.77 -7.23
CA ALA A 99 1.64 -6.30 -6.38
C ALA A 99 2.94 -6.23 -7.18
N ARG A 100 3.71 -5.17 -6.90
CA ARG A 100 5.07 -5.01 -7.39
C ARG A 100 5.97 -4.60 -6.23
N ILE A 101 7.10 -5.27 -6.11
CA ILE A 101 8.23 -4.83 -5.31
C ILE A 101 9.43 -5.12 -6.18
N TYR A 102 10.19 -4.07 -6.51
CA TYR A 102 11.40 -4.00 -7.33
C TYR A 102 11.40 -4.81 -8.64
N SER A 103 10.23 -4.98 -9.27
CA SER A 103 10.05 -5.94 -10.37
C SER A 103 10.24 -5.35 -11.76
N SER A 104 10.99 -6.07 -12.61
CA SER A 104 11.31 -5.72 -13.99
C SER A 104 10.25 -6.05 -15.05
N SER A 105 9.20 -6.81 -14.71
CA SER A 105 8.11 -7.17 -15.65
C SER A 105 7.12 -8.15 -15.04
N SER A 106 7.52 -8.87 -14.00
CA SER A 106 6.78 -10.01 -13.49
C SER A 106 5.99 -9.64 -12.22
N LEU A 107 4.68 -9.88 -12.25
CA LEU A 107 3.73 -9.38 -11.27
C LEU A 107 3.18 -10.54 -10.45
N ALA A 108 2.88 -10.30 -9.17
CA ALA A 108 1.99 -11.17 -8.43
C ALA A 108 0.56 -10.65 -8.65
N THR A 109 -0.21 -11.30 -9.52
CA THR A 109 -1.54 -10.84 -9.96
C THR A 109 -2.67 -11.68 -9.39
N ALA A 110 -3.84 -11.07 -9.22
CA ALA A 110 -5.06 -11.75 -8.79
C ALA A 110 -6.31 -11.12 -9.40
N ASN A 111 -7.24 -11.94 -9.88
CA ASN A 111 -8.56 -11.47 -10.30
C ASN A 111 -9.47 -11.32 -9.07
N ILE A 112 -9.43 -10.15 -8.44
CA ILE A 112 -10.21 -9.82 -7.24
C ILE A 112 -11.26 -8.78 -7.61
N VAL A 113 -12.54 -9.15 -7.49
CA VAL A 113 -13.68 -8.26 -7.81
C VAL A 113 -13.84 -7.15 -6.76
N ASN A 114 -13.63 -7.47 -5.48
CA ASN A 114 -13.72 -6.53 -4.38
C ASN A 114 -12.44 -6.56 -3.56
N THR A 115 -11.73 -5.44 -3.57
CA THR A 115 -10.41 -5.27 -2.95
C THR A 115 -10.45 -4.54 -1.62
N SER A 116 -11.66 -4.28 -1.08
CA SER A 116 -11.81 -3.88 0.32
C SER A 116 -11.08 -4.86 1.23
N GLY A 117 -10.62 -4.42 2.39
CA GLY A 117 -9.76 -5.19 3.28
C GLY A 117 -8.27 -4.87 3.11
N LEU A 118 -7.43 -5.62 3.83
CA LEU A 118 -5.98 -5.46 3.77
C LEU A 118 -5.39 -6.17 2.54
N SER A 119 -4.75 -5.40 1.68
CA SER A 119 -3.85 -5.88 0.62
C SER A 119 -2.39 -5.74 1.06
N ILE A 120 -1.57 -6.77 0.79
CA ILE A 120 -0.14 -6.78 1.12
C ILE A 120 0.65 -7.23 -0.11
N ALA A 121 1.61 -6.41 -0.54
CA ALA A 121 2.72 -6.86 -1.36
C ALA A 121 3.86 -7.26 -0.42
N ASN A 122 4.31 -8.50 -0.48
CA ASN A 122 5.29 -9.04 0.45
C ASN A 122 6.47 -9.65 -0.31
N LYS A 123 7.69 -9.22 -0.01
CA LYS A 123 8.92 -9.75 -0.56
C LYS A 123 9.84 -10.22 0.56
N PRO A 124 9.58 -11.40 1.17
CA PRO A 124 10.39 -11.91 2.29
C PRO A 124 11.80 -12.31 1.85
N PHE A 125 11.97 -12.68 0.57
CA PHE A 125 13.25 -13.06 -0.02
C PHE A 125 13.53 -12.27 -1.31
N ASN A 126 14.78 -12.18 -1.72
CA ASN A 126 15.19 -11.43 -2.93
C ASN A 126 14.50 -11.92 -4.23
N ASN A 127 13.99 -13.15 -4.22
CA ASN A 127 13.43 -13.88 -5.35
C ASN A 127 12.02 -14.39 -5.05
N LEU A 128 11.30 -13.82 -4.09
CA LEU A 128 9.92 -14.21 -3.82
C LEU A 128 9.09 -12.98 -3.52
N LEU A 129 8.28 -12.57 -4.48
CA LEU A 129 7.20 -11.60 -4.30
C LEU A 129 5.90 -12.38 -4.12
N GLN A 130 5.06 -11.94 -3.20
CA GLN A 130 3.75 -12.48 -2.92
C GLN A 130 2.73 -11.33 -2.90
N TYR A 131 1.53 -11.60 -3.41
CA TYR A 131 0.37 -10.74 -3.22
C TYR A 131 -0.64 -11.42 -2.30
N TRP A 132 -1.04 -10.70 -1.27
CA TRP A 132 -2.05 -11.12 -0.31
C TRP A 132 -3.21 -10.12 -0.31
N ASN A 133 -4.43 -10.62 -0.15
CA ASN A 133 -5.59 -9.81 0.15
C ASN A 133 -6.50 -10.57 1.12
N LYS A 134 -6.98 -9.89 2.17
CA LYS A 134 -7.83 -10.51 3.22
C LYS A 134 -7.24 -11.79 3.81
N GLY A 135 -5.91 -11.84 3.98
CA GLY A 135 -5.22 -13.01 4.54
C GLY A 135 -5.07 -14.20 3.59
N ILE A 136 -5.55 -14.08 2.35
CA ILE A 136 -5.39 -15.09 1.30
C ILE A 136 -4.22 -14.70 0.40
N LYS A 137 -3.32 -15.64 0.13
CA LYS A 137 -2.25 -15.48 -0.86
C LYS A 137 -2.79 -15.76 -2.25
N TYR A 138 -2.77 -14.77 -3.14
CA TYR A 138 -3.33 -14.90 -4.48
C TYR A 138 -2.29 -15.08 -5.60
N GLY A 139 -1.07 -14.58 -5.41
CA GLY A 139 -0.06 -14.62 -6.47
C GLY A 139 1.34 -14.69 -5.88
N THR A 140 2.23 -15.36 -6.61
CA THR A 140 3.66 -15.34 -6.32
C THR A 140 4.45 -15.03 -7.58
N ASN A 141 5.64 -14.47 -7.40
CA ASN A 141 6.58 -14.27 -8.47
C ASN A 141 8.01 -14.48 -7.96
N THR A 142 8.85 -15.13 -8.77
CA THR A 142 10.20 -15.52 -8.35
C THR A 142 11.34 -14.70 -8.96
N ALA A 143 11.04 -13.60 -9.63
CA ALA A 143 12.06 -12.76 -10.26
C ALA A 143 13.03 -12.16 -9.22
N ILE A 144 14.33 -12.32 -9.49
CA ILE A 144 15.43 -11.69 -8.75
C ILE A 144 15.53 -10.23 -9.19
N GLN A 145 15.87 -9.36 -8.24
CA GLN A 145 15.81 -7.92 -8.44
C GLN A 145 17.06 -7.26 -7.89
N ALA A 146 17.55 -6.23 -8.60
CA ALA A 146 18.83 -5.62 -8.34
C ALA A 146 18.77 -4.11 -8.02
N GLN A 147 17.60 -3.47 -8.14
CA GLN A 147 17.50 -2.02 -8.04
C GLN A 147 16.30 -1.56 -7.21
N HIS A 148 16.50 -0.44 -6.50
CA HIS A 148 15.47 0.25 -5.73
C HIS A 148 14.97 1.49 -6.46
N PRO A 149 13.67 1.83 -6.32
CA PRO A 149 13.20 3.15 -6.69
C PRO A 149 13.83 4.16 -5.76
N THR A 150 14.30 5.27 -6.33
CA THR A 150 14.93 6.37 -5.59
C THR A 150 13.95 7.52 -5.34
N ARG A 151 12.66 7.26 -5.61
CA ARG A 151 11.57 8.21 -5.46
C ARG A 151 10.77 7.88 -4.20
N GLU A 152 10.16 8.90 -3.64
CA GLU A 152 9.28 8.78 -2.48
C GLU A 152 7.98 8.03 -2.85
N MET A 153 7.53 7.11 -2.01
CA MET A 153 6.23 6.47 -2.17
C MET A 153 5.08 7.43 -1.86
N TYR A 154 4.05 7.39 -2.70
CA TYR A 154 2.79 8.10 -2.46
C TYR A 154 1.68 7.12 -2.07
N LEU A 155 0.78 7.52 -1.18
CA LEU A 155 -0.46 6.83 -0.85
C LEU A 155 -1.62 7.52 -1.59
N GLY A 156 -2.42 6.74 -2.33
CA GLY A 156 -3.48 7.24 -3.21
C GLY A 156 -3.03 7.51 -4.66
N ALA A 157 -1.75 7.35 -4.97
CA ALA A 157 -1.16 7.52 -6.30
C ALA A 157 0.15 6.74 -6.39
N ILE A 158 0.73 6.66 -7.59
CA ILE A 158 2.15 6.30 -7.77
C ILE A 158 2.97 7.56 -8.03
N ASN A 159 4.15 7.64 -7.42
CA ASN A 159 5.15 8.64 -7.81
C ASN A 159 6.00 8.12 -8.96
N ASP A 160 5.85 8.68 -10.16
CA ASP A 160 6.65 8.36 -11.34
C ASP A 160 7.49 9.54 -11.87
N GLY A 161 7.85 10.45 -10.97
CA GLY A 161 8.42 11.76 -11.28
C GLY A 161 7.36 12.86 -11.09
N SER A 162 6.09 12.47 -11.18
CA SER A 162 4.94 13.21 -10.71
C SER A 162 3.91 12.24 -10.11
N ALA A 163 2.83 12.74 -9.52
CA ALA A 163 1.74 11.87 -9.08
C ALA A 163 0.93 11.39 -10.30
N ASN A 164 0.77 10.08 -10.43
CA ASN A 164 0.07 9.42 -11.53
C ASN A 164 -0.73 8.21 -11.01
N ASN A 165 -1.55 7.58 -11.88
CA ASN A 165 -2.32 6.37 -11.58
C ASN A 165 -3.09 6.43 -10.25
N TYR A 166 -3.75 7.56 -9.99
CA TYR A 166 -4.51 7.82 -8.78
C TYR A 166 -5.53 6.72 -8.48
N LEU A 167 -5.81 6.50 -7.20
CA LEU A 167 -6.84 5.58 -6.74
C LEU A 167 -7.83 6.30 -5.82
N ASN A 168 -9.12 6.25 -6.20
CA ASN A 168 -10.19 6.96 -5.52
C ASN A 168 -10.83 6.07 -4.44
N ASN A 169 -10.13 5.79 -3.35
CA ASN A 169 -10.63 4.90 -2.31
C ASN A 169 -10.56 5.52 -0.92
N ASN A 170 -11.31 4.92 0.00
CA ASN A 170 -11.20 5.21 1.41
C ASN A 170 -10.15 4.27 2.04
N TYR A 171 -9.00 4.82 2.41
CA TYR A 171 -7.94 4.11 3.12
C TYR A 171 -8.22 4.19 4.61
N SER A 172 -7.96 3.10 5.34
CA SER A 172 -8.07 3.12 6.80
C SER A 172 -6.79 2.64 7.51
N PHE A 173 -5.82 2.13 6.75
CA PHE A 173 -4.49 1.73 7.22
C PHE A 173 -3.53 1.62 6.02
N ALA A 174 -2.26 1.90 6.23
CA ALA A 174 -1.18 1.58 5.30
C ALA A 174 0.12 1.41 6.08
N ALA A 175 1.03 0.60 5.56
CA ALA A 175 2.29 0.31 6.22
C ALA A 175 3.39 -0.03 5.22
N VAL A 176 4.63 0.28 5.59
CA VAL A 176 5.85 -0.21 4.96
C VAL A 176 6.66 -0.90 6.05
N THR A 177 7.00 -2.16 5.86
CA THR A 177 7.58 -3.01 6.90
C THR A 177 8.63 -3.94 6.29
N LEU A 178 9.30 -4.71 7.14
CA LEU A 178 10.08 -5.86 6.69
C LEU A 178 9.17 -6.92 6.03
N GLY A 179 9.79 -7.76 5.23
CA GLY A 179 9.14 -8.94 4.67
C GLY A 179 8.61 -9.86 5.77
N LYS A 180 7.52 -10.55 5.44
CA LYS A 180 6.74 -11.36 6.39
C LYS A 180 6.73 -12.81 5.96
N THR A 181 6.70 -13.71 6.94
CA THR A 181 6.30 -15.10 6.69
C THR A 181 4.82 -15.16 6.33
N ASP A 182 4.39 -16.28 5.76
CA ASP A 182 2.97 -16.50 5.44
C ASP A 182 2.07 -16.34 6.68
N GLN A 183 2.48 -16.91 7.81
CA GLN A 183 1.75 -16.76 9.07
C GLN A 183 1.69 -15.29 9.52
N GLN A 184 2.79 -14.55 9.41
CA GLN A 184 2.81 -13.12 9.76
C GLN A 184 1.91 -12.27 8.86
N CYS A 185 1.73 -12.64 7.58
CA CYS A 185 0.75 -12.01 6.69
C CYS A 185 -0.70 -12.26 7.14
N ILE A 186 -0.98 -13.47 7.62
CA ILE A 186 -2.30 -13.81 8.19
C ILE A 186 -2.51 -13.04 9.49
N ASP A 187 -1.53 -13.05 10.39
CA ASP A 187 -1.62 -12.41 11.71
C ASP A 187 -1.84 -10.91 11.59
N ILE A 188 -1.10 -10.21 10.70
CA ILE A 188 -1.31 -8.77 10.49
C ILE A 188 -2.67 -8.48 9.86
N THR A 189 -3.16 -9.35 8.97
CA THR A 189 -4.51 -9.21 8.40
C THR A 189 -5.55 -9.32 9.51
N ASN A 190 -5.45 -10.33 10.36
CA ASN A 190 -6.38 -10.55 11.47
C ASN A 190 -6.32 -9.38 12.47
N ALA A 191 -5.12 -8.90 12.81
CA ALA A 191 -4.95 -7.75 13.70
C ALA A 191 -5.59 -6.47 13.12
N VAL A 192 -5.38 -6.19 11.83
CA VAL A 192 -5.99 -5.03 11.17
C VAL A 192 -7.50 -5.19 11.10
N ASN A 193 -8.02 -6.36 10.74
CA ASN A 193 -9.46 -6.63 10.70
C ASN A 193 -10.11 -6.46 12.08
N ASN A 194 -9.50 -7.02 13.13
CA ASN A 194 -9.97 -6.86 14.50
C ASN A 194 -10.00 -5.38 14.92
N LEU A 195 -8.98 -4.61 14.52
CA LEU A 195 -8.99 -3.16 14.73
C LEU A 195 -10.14 -2.49 13.99
N GLN A 196 -10.39 -2.82 12.72
CA GLN A 196 -11.52 -2.23 11.98
C GLN A 196 -12.88 -2.58 12.63
N THR A 197 -13.07 -3.85 13.03
CA THR A 197 -14.27 -4.28 13.75
C THR A 197 -14.44 -3.52 15.07
N ALA A 198 -13.37 -3.37 15.86
CA ALA A 198 -13.40 -2.62 17.11
C ALA A 198 -13.74 -1.13 16.90
N LEU A 199 -13.42 -0.58 15.72
CA LEU A 199 -13.80 0.76 15.29
C LEU A 199 -15.22 0.86 14.71
N GLY A 200 -15.99 -0.22 14.73
CA GLY A 200 -17.37 -0.26 14.21
C GLY A 200 -17.45 -0.25 12.67
N ARG A 201 -16.36 -0.60 11.99
CA ARG A 201 -16.29 -0.63 10.53
C ARG A 201 -16.59 -2.04 10.03
N ALA A 202 -17.32 -2.14 8.93
CA ALA A 202 -17.53 -3.41 8.25
C ALA A 202 -16.20 -3.94 7.68
N VAL A 203 -15.96 -5.25 7.84
CA VAL A 203 -14.78 -5.98 7.33
C VAL A 203 -15.17 -6.86 6.16
#